data_AF-A0A7N5J9I6-F1
#
_entry.id   AF-A0A7N5J9I6-F1
#
_cell.length_a   1.000
_cell.length_b   1.000
_cell.length_c   1.000
_cell.angle_alpha   90.00
_cell.angle_beta   90.00
_cell.angle_gamma   90.00
#
_symmetry.space_group_name_H-M   'P 1'
#
loop_
_entity.id
_entity.type
_entity.pdbx_description
1 polymer ?
#
loop_
_entity_poly.entity_id
_entity_poly.type
_entity_poly.pdbx_seq_one_letter_code
_entity_poly.pdbx_strand_id
1 'polypeptide(L)'
;VALTMELYATPASRLDSFVAQWLQPHRKQKEEVLEAVWTVQQFLREECFEGDCGLDQEVRAVKVLKVGSFGNGTALRNTLEVELVAFLSCFHSFQQEAKHHQAILSLIWKKLWCCRDLLALGLEDVEIVQGVPNAVVFTIQTRRTAEPITVTIVPAYRALGPSVSNSQPHPEVYVSLIEAHGYPGNFSPSFSELQRNFVKHQPTKLKSLLRLVKHWYLEAHHPGSSPHPQCGGRVQMGHSRSEGQPVPETELLL
;
A
#
# COMPACT_ATOMS: atom_id res chain seq x y z
N VAL A 1 15.69 29.91 2.96
CA VAL A 1 16.34 28.62 3.25
C VAL A 1 15.69 28.06 4.52
N ALA A 2 14.75 27.12 4.38
CA ALA A 2 14.14 26.49 5.56
C ALA A 2 15.10 25.41 6.06
N LEU A 3 15.68 25.62 7.24
CA LEU A 3 16.50 24.62 7.93
C LEU A 3 15.63 23.39 8.17
N THR A 4 15.86 22.32 7.40
CA THR A 4 15.36 20.99 7.74
C THR A 4 16.01 20.60 9.06
N MET A 5 15.23 20.55 10.14
CA MET A 5 15.70 19.90 11.36
C MET A 5 15.91 18.43 11.02
N GLU A 6 17.13 17.94 11.23
CA GLU A 6 17.43 16.51 11.12
C GLU A 6 16.95 15.80 12.39
N LEU A 7 16.39 14.59 12.23
CA LEU A 7 15.89 13.81 13.36
C LEU A 7 16.98 13.61 14.42
N TYR A 8 18.20 13.29 14.00
CA TYR A 8 19.33 13.03 14.90
C TYR A 8 19.78 14.25 15.71
N ALA A 9 19.53 15.47 15.20
CA ALA A 9 19.83 16.71 15.91
C ALA A 9 18.70 17.14 16.87
N THR A 10 17.57 16.42 16.88
CA THR A 10 16.40 16.76 17.69
C THR A 10 16.50 16.09 19.07
N PRO A 11 16.55 16.86 20.18
CA PRO A 11 16.52 16.27 21.52
C PRO A 11 15.26 15.46 21.76
N ALA A 12 15.36 14.39 22.56
CA ALA A 12 14.22 13.50 22.88
C ALA A 12 12.97 14.26 23.37
N SER A 13 13.17 15.32 24.17
CA SER A 13 12.09 16.17 24.70
C SER A 13 11.34 16.98 23.64
N ARG A 14 11.88 17.11 22.41
CA ARG A 14 11.30 17.88 21.31
C ARG A 14 10.74 17.02 20.17
N LEU A 15 10.77 15.69 20.30
CA LEU A 15 10.30 14.77 19.24
C LEU A 15 8.82 14.96 18.90
N ASP A 16 7.98 15.31 19.88
CA ASP A 16 6.57 15.61 19.62
C ASP A 16 6.37 16.85 18.75
N SER A 17 7.11 17.92 19.05
CA SER A 17 7.10 19.13 18.24
C SER A 17 7.65 18.86 16.84
N PHE A 18 8.68 18.02 16.74
CA PHE A 18 9.24 17.60 15.47
C PHE A 18 8.20 16.87 14.61
N VAL A 19 7.49 15.88 15.16
CA VAL A 19 6.42 15.16 14.45
C VAL A 19 5.34 16.13 13.98
N ALA A 20 4.87 17.02 14.86
CA ALA A 20 3.77 17.94 14.56
C ALA A 20 4.13 18.95 13.45
N GLN A 21 5.36 19.46 13.45
CA GLN A 21 5.79 20.51 12.53
C GLN A 21 6.34 19.96 11.21
N TRP A 22 7.04 18.81 11.23
CA TRP A 22 7.81 18.33 10.08
C TRP A 22 7.24 17.06 9.46
N LEU A 23 6.60 16.18 10.24
CA LEU A 23 6.16 14.88 9.74
C LEU A 23 4.66 14.81 9.40
N GLN A 24 3.82 15.63 10.02
CA GLN A 24 2.39 15.57 9.75
C GLN A 24 2.03 16.13 8.35
N PRO A 25 1.14 15.46 7.60
CA PRO A 25 0.67 15.94 6.30
C PRO A 25 -0.13 17.22 6.44
N HIS A 26 0.12 18.15 5.52
CA HIS A 26 -0.71 19.34 5.39
C HIS A 26 -2.12 18.94 4.98
N ARG A 27 -3.11 19.50 5.69
CA ARG A 27 -4.53 19.19 5.45
C ARG A 27 -4.92 19.45 3.99
N LYS A 28 -4.57 20.62 3.44
CA LYS A 28 -4.92 21.01 2.06
C LYS A 28 -4.33 20.06 1.01
N GLN A 29 -3.03 19.76 1.11
CA GLN A 29 -2.37 18.82 0.20
C GLN A 29 -3.01 17.43 0.29
N LYS A 30 -3.24 16.92 1.51
CA LYS A 30 -3.92 15.64 1.71
C LYS A 30 -5.32 15.62 1.07
N GLU A 31 -6.08 16.71 1.18
CA GLU A 31 -7.41 16.81 0.55
C GLU A 31 -7.31 16.75 -0.98
N GLU A 32 -6.34 17.45 -1.59
CA GLU A 32 -6.10 17.43 -3.04
C GLU A 32 -5.68 16.04 -3.55
N VAL A 33 -4.75 15.37 -2.85
CA VAL A 33 -4.35 13.99 -3.19
C VAL A 33 -5.56 13.06 -3.12
N LEU A 34 -6.39 13.18 -2.09
CA LEU A 34 -7.57 12.33 -1.94
C LEU A 34 -8.65 12.60 -2.99
N GLU A 35 -8.74 13.81 -3.51
CA GLU A 35 -9.64 14.18 -4.61
C GLU A 35 -9.21 13.51 -5.93
N ALA A 36 -7.92 13.56 -6.27
CA ALA A 36 -7.39 12.89 -7.46
C ALA A 36 -7.56 11.36 -7.36
N VAL A 37 -7.25 10.78 -6.20
CA VAL A 37 -7.44 9.34 -5.93
C VAL A 37 -8.91 8.94 -6.01
N TRP A 38 -9.84 9.83 -5.62
CA TRP A 38 -11.27 9.54 -5.73
C TRP A 38 -11.69 9.26 -7.18
N THR A 39 -11.15 9.98 -8.16
CA THR A 39 -11.36 9.71 -9.59
C THR A 39 -10.90 8.31 -9.97
N VAL A 40 -9.72 7.88 -9.50
CA VAL A 40 -9.24 6.49 -9.71
C VAL A 40 -10.19 5.47 -9.08
N GLN A 41 -10.70 5.75 -7.88
CA GLN A 41 -11.64 4.86 -7.20
C GLN A 41 -12.99 4.76 -7.94
N GLN A 42 -13.47 5.84 -8.58
CA GLN A 42 -14.68 5.78 -9.41
C GLN A 42 -14.43 4.99 -10.68
N PHE A 43 -13.35 5.30 -11.40
CA PHE A 43 -12.93 4.54 -12.58
C PHE A 43 -12.93 3.03 -12.29
N LEU A 44 -12.26 2.59 -11.23
CA LEU A 44 -12.21 1.16 -10.89
C LEU A 44 -13.58 0.53 -10.61
N ARG A 45 -14.54 1.29 -10.08
CA ARG A 45 -15.89 0.78 -9.73
C ARG A 45 -16.84 0.77 -10.93
N GLU A 46 -16.70 1.72 -11.83
CA GLU A 46 -17.58 1.92 -12.97
C GLU A 46 -17.09 1.18 -14.21
N GLU A 47 -15.78 0.94 -14.32
CA GLU A 47 -15.19 0.26 -15.48
C GLU A 47 -15.55 -1.24 -15.50
N CYS A 48 -15.98 -1.69 -16.68
CA CYS A 48 -16.15 -3.10 -17.00
C CYS A 48 -14.86 -3.62 -17.63
N PHE A 49 -14.18 -4.50 -16.91
CA PHE A 49 -12.95 -5.13 -17.36
C PHE A 49 -13.30 -6.38 -18.18
N GLU A 50 -13.63 -6.17 -19.46
CA GLU A 50 -13.86 -7.24 -20.43
C GLU A 50 -12.56 -7.59 -21.20
N GLY A 51 -12.25 -8.87 -21.36
CA GLY A 51 -11.11 -9.31 -22.18
C GLY A 51 -10.83 -10.81 -22.15
N ASP A 52 -9.95 -11.27 -23.06
CA ASP A 52 -9.54 -12.67 -23.32
C ASP A 52 -8.80 -13.39 -22.17
N CYS A 53 -9.06 -13.01 -20.91
CA CYS A 53 -8.43 -13.59 -19.73
C CYS A 53 -8.97 -15.00 -19.36
N GLY A 54 -9.73 -15.64 -20.26
CA GLY A 54 -10.36 -16.94 -20.06
C GLY A 54 -11.52 -16.91 -19.06
N LEU A 55 -12.03 -15.73 -18.75
CA LEU A 55 -13.18 -15.48 -17.90
C LEU A 55 -14.27 -14.94 -18.82
N ASP A 56 -15.23 -15.78 -19.21
CA ASP A 56 -16.36 -15.43 -20.11
C ASP A 56 -17.37 -14.47 -19.44
N GLN A 57 -16.92 -13.64 -18.49
CA GLN A 57 -17.76 -12.83 -17.62
C GLN A 57 -17.21 -11.42 -17.46
N GLU A 58 -18.12 -10.46 -17.43
CA GLU A 58 -17.87 -9.06 -17.09
C GLU A 58 -17.20 -8.95 -15.71
N VAL A 59 -15.94 -8.54 -15.69
CA VAL A 59 -15.19 -8.35 -14.44
C VAL A 59 -15.41 -6.93 -13.93
N ARG A 60 -15.82 -6.81 -12.67
CA ARG A 60 -16.05 -5.50 -12.01
C ARG A 60 -15.35 -5.45 -10.66
N ALA A 61 -14.94 -4.26 -10.23
CA ALA A 61 -14.47 -4.07 -8.86
C ALA A 61 -15.65 -4.02 -7.89
N VAL A 62 -15.80 -5.08 -7.10
CA VAL A 62 -16.82 -5.18 -6.04
C VAL A 62 -16.48 -4.25 -4.87
N LYS A 63 -15.20 -3.96 -4.65
CA LYS A 63 -14.73 -3.04 -3.61
C LYS A 63 -13.37 -2.47 -3.95
N VAL A 64 -13.17 -1.19 -3.66
CA VAL A 64 -11.85 -0.53 -3.79
C VAL A 64 -11.46 0.05 -2.45
N LEU A 65 -10.27 -0.32 -1.96
CA LEU A 65 -9.78 0.01 -0.64
C LEU A 65 -8.50 0.83 -0.72
N LYS A 66 -8.47 1.97 -0.02
CA LYS A 66 -7.22 2.70 0.24
C LYS A 66 -6.45 2.00 1.35
N VAL A 67 -5.20 1.65 1.07
CA VAL A 67 -4.30 0.94 1.98
C VAL A 67 -3.03 1.77 2.21
N GLY A 68 -2.00 1.17 2.78
CA GLY A 68 -0.76 1.87 3.08
C GLY A 68 -0.95 3.06 4.01
N SER A 69 -0.08 4.06 3.86
CA SER A 69 0.00 5.22 4.77
C SER A 69 -1.22 6.14 4.73
N PHE A 70 -1.86 6.27 3.55
CA PHE A 70 -3.12 7.02 3.42
C PHE A 70 -4.31 6.24 3.99
N GLY A 71 -4.33 4.92 3.84
CA GLY A 71 -5.39 4.06 4.37
C GLY A 71 -5.41 3.95 5.89
N ASN A 72 -4.23 3.85 6.51
CA ASN A 72 -4.08 3.68 7.96
C ASN A 72 -3.93 4.99 8.74
N GLY A 73 -3.70 6.12 8.05
CA GLY A 73 -3.54 7.44 8.67
C GLY A 73 -2.15 7.68 9.24
N THR A 74 -1.09 7.11 8.65
CA THR A 74 0.32 7.35 9.00
C THR A 74 1.13 7.99 7.86
N ALA A 75 0.46 8.65 6.90
CA ALA A 75 1.13 9.46 5.87
C ALA A 75 2.03 10.55 6.49
N LEU A 76 3.18 10.79 5.85
CA LEU A 76 4.15 11.84 6.17
C LEU A 76 3.86 13.12 5.36
N ARG A 77 4.54 14.22 5.71
CA ARG A 77 4.29 15.57 5.18
C ARG A 77 4.26 15.68 3.66
N ASN A 78 5.06 14.89 2.95
CA ASN A 78 5.16 14.88 1.49
C ASN A 78 4.92 13.48 0.90
N THR A 79 4.08 12.67 1.55
CA THR A 79 3.73 11.36 0.96
C THR A 79 2.82 11.58 -0.25
N LEU A 80 3.34 11.29 -1.44
CA LEU A 80 2.63 11.40 -2.73
C LEU A 80 2.31 10.03 -3.34
N GLU A 81 2.57 8.96 -2.58
CA GLU A 81 2.27 7.59 -2.97
C GLU A 81 0.95 7.11 -2.33
N VAL A 82 0.05 6.58 -3.15
CA VAL A 82 -1.25 6.07 -2.71
C VAL A 82 -1.43 4.65 -3.21
N GLU A 83 -1.63 3.74 -2.27
CA GLU A 83 -1.85 2.32 -2.55
C GLU A 83 -3.35 2.00 -2.49
N LEU A 84 -3.84 1.33 -3.54
CA LEU A 84 -5.21 0.87 -3.72
C LEU A 84 -5.24 -0.65 -3.89
N VAL A 85 -6.17 -1.30 -3.20
CA VAL A 85 -6.53 -2.70 -3.47
C VAL A 85 -7.91 -2.73 -4.12
N ALA A 86 -8.00 -3.37 -5.28
CA ALA A 86 -9.23 -3.56 -6.05
C ALA A 86 -9.70 -5.01 -5.92
N PHE A 87 -10.77 -5.24 -5.18
CA PHE A 87 -11.39 -6.55 -5.05
C PHE A 87 -12.29 -6.82 -6.26
N LEU A 88 -11.95 -7.81 -7.07
CA LEU A 88 -12.63 -8.07 -8.34
C LEU A 88 -13.61 -9.23 -8.24
N SER A 89 -14.69 -9.16 -9.01
CA SER A 89 -15.76 -10.17 -9.03
C SER A 89 -15.32 -11.51 -9.63
N CYS A 90 -14.28 -11.52 -10.45
CA CYS A 90 -13.82 -12.73 -11.15
C CYS A 90 -12.99 -13.67 -10.28
N PHE A 91 -12.47 -13.21 -9.14
CA PHE A 91 -11.70 -14.04 -8.24
C PHE A 91 -12.62 -14.68 -7.23
N HIS A 92 -12.71 -16.01 -7.27
CA HIS A 92 -13.50 -16.80 -6.33
C HIS A 92 -12.64 -17.61 -5.35
N SER A 93 -11.33 -17.66 -5.58
CA SER A 93 -10.35 -18.30 -4.72
C SER A 93 -8.95 -17.70 -4.91
N PHE A 94 -8.05 -17.97 -3.98
CA PHE A 94 -6.63 -17.59 -4.10
C PHE A 94 -5.96 -18.20 -5.35
N GLN A 95 -6.33 -19.43 -5.74
CA GLN A 95 -5.79 -20.06 -6.94
C GLN A 95 -6.26 -19.35 -8.22
N GLN A 96 -7.52 -18.88 -8.25
CA GLN A 96 -8.00 -18.07 -9.38
C GLN A 96 -7.31 -16.71 -9.44
N GLU A 97 -7.11 -16.04 -8.30
CA GLU A 97 -6.30 -14.82 -8.22
C GLU A 97 -4.91 -15.08 -8.81
N ALA A 98 -4.18 -16.09 -8.32
CA ALA A 98 -2.84 -16.42 -8.81
C ALA A 98 -2.79 -16.71 -10.32
N LYS A 99 -3.77 -17.45 -10.85
CA LYS A 99 -3.83 -17.83 -12.26
C LYS A 99 -4.08 -16.64 -13.18
N HIS A 100 -4.96 -15.72 -12.77
CA HIS A 100 -5.46 -14.64 -13.63
C HIS A 100 -4.88 -13.25 -13.29
N HIS A 101 -4.07 -13.13 -12.22
CA HIS A 101 -3.51 -11.87 -11.72
C HIS A 101 -2.88 -11.01 -12.83
N GLN A 102 -1.97 -11.60 -13.60
CA GLN A 102 -1.25 -10.88 -14.65
C GLN A 102 -2.17 -10.40 -15.78
N ALA A 103 -3.14 -11.23 -16.19
CA ALA A 103 -4.09 -10.87 -17.23
C ALA A 103 -4.98 -9.70 -16.78
N ILE A 104 -5.42 -9.70 -15.52
CA ILE A 104 -6.15 -8.60 -14.92
C ILE A 104 -5.32 -7.32 -14.83
N LEU A 105 -4.04 -7.40 -14.43
CA LEU A 105 -3.15 -6.24 -14.40
C LEU A 105 -3.01 -5.63 -15.81
N SER A 106 -2.82 -6.45 -16.84
CA SER A 106 -2.77 -5.99 -18.23
C SER A 106 -4.08 -5.34 -18.68
N LEU A 107 -5.22 -5.82 -18.19
CA LEU A 107 -6.52 -5.25 -18.51
C LEU A 107 -6.74 -3.90 -17.83
N ILE A 108 -6.42 -3.78 -16.54
CA ILE A 108 -6.42 -2.49 -15.82
C ILE A 108 -5.50 -1.50 -16.52
N TRP A 109 -4.28 -1.91 -16.86
CA TRP A 109 -3.30 -1.09 -17.58
C TRP A 109 -3.86 -0.54 -18.89
N LYS A 110 -4.51 -1.38 -19.71
CA LYS A 110 -5.14 -0.94 -20.97
C LYS A 110 -6.27 0.05 -20.72
N LYS A 111 -7.13 -0.22 -19.74
CA LYS A 111 -8.32 0.60 -19.44
C LYS A 111 -7.96 1.96 -18.85
N LEU A 112 -6.86 2.08 -18.11
CA LEU A 112 -6.35 3.37 -17.63
C LEU A 112 -6.17 4.36 -18.79
N TRP A 113 -5.57 3.92 -19.91
CA TRP A 113 -5.37 4.73 -21.11
C TRP A 113 -6.65 5.10 -21.86
N CYS A 114 -7.76 4.41 -21.62
CA CYS A 114 -9.05 4.72 -22.21
C CYS A 114 -9.88 5.69 -21.35
N CYS A 115 -9.51 5.91 -20.09
CA CYS A 115 -10.27 6.73 -19.17
C CYS A 115 -9.98 8.22 -19.36
N ARG A 116 -10.96 8.96 -19.92
CA ARG A 116 -10.83 10.41 -20.17
C ARG A 116 -10.56 11.22 -18.90
N ASP A 117 -11.18 10.84 -17.77
CA ASP A 117 -11.00 11.57 -16.51
C ASP A 117 -9.58 11.41 -15.95
N LEU A 118 -8.96 10.24 -16.13
CA LEU A 118 -7.58 10.02 -15.72
C LEU A 118 -6.61 10.71 -16.67
N LEU A 119 -6.87 10.70 -17.98
CA LEU A 119 -6.10 11.49 -18.96
C LEU A 119 -6.17 13.00 -18.64
N ALA A 120 -7.33 13.51 -18.22
CA ALA A 120 -7.50 14.90 -17.80
C ALA A 120 -6.75 15.23 -16.49
N LEU A 121 -6.39 14.22 -15.70
CA LEU A 121 -5.49 14.36 -14.56
C LEU A 121 -4.01 14.18 -14.94
N GLY A 122 -3.66 14.12 -16.23
CA GLY A 122 -2.26 13.96 -16.64
C GLY A 122 -1.71 12.57 -16.32
N LEU A 123 -2.45 11.52 -16.67
CA LEU A 123 -2.00 10.13 -16.53
C LEU A 123 -0.69 9.88 -17.28
N GLU A 124 0.34 9.49 -16.55
CA GLU A 124 1.69 9.24 -17.05
C GLU A 124 2.31 8.00 -16.38
N ASP A 125 3.47 7.57 -16.87
CA ASP A 125 4.31 6.49 -16.29
C ASP A 125 3.57 5.20 -15.93
N VAL A 126 2.59 4.80 -16.74
CA VAL A 126 1.79 3.60 -16.47
C VAL A 126 2.61 2.33 -16.75
N GLU A 127 2.92 1.58 -15.70
CA GLU A 127 3.72 0.35 -15.76
C GLU A 127 3.14 -0.78 -14.89
N ILE A 128 3.53 -2.02 -15.22
CA ILE A 128 3.28 -3.18 -14.35
C ILE A 128 4.59 -3.52 -13.64
N VAL A 129 4.64 -3.28 -12.34
CA VAL A 129 5.81 -3.54 -11.51
C VAL A 129 5.76 -4.95 -10.97
N GLN A 130 6.84 -5.71 -11.16
CA GLN A 130 6.98 -7.05 -10.62
C GLN A 130 7.31 -7.00 -9.12
N GLY A 131 6.63 -7.83 -8.34
CA GLY A 131 6.75 -7.83 -6.88
C GLY A 131 5.93 -8.93 -6.24
N VAL A 132 5.67 -8.78 -4.93
CA VAL A 132 4.91 -9.74 -4.12
C VAL A 132 3.68 -9.04 -3.53
N PRO A 133 2.53 -9.04 -4.24
CA PRO A 133 2.34 -9.43 -5.64
C PRO A 133 2.67 -8.31 -6.65
N ASN A 134 2.60 -8.62 -7.95
CA ASN A 134 2.69 -7.63 -9.03
C ASN A 134 1.59 -6.57 -8.91
N ALA A 135 1.87 -5.35 -9.37
CA ALA A 135 0.95 -4.22 -9.29
C ALA A 135 0.98 -3.34 -10.55
N VAL A 136 -0.10 -2.61 -10.82
CA VAL A 136 -0.08 -1.50 -11.79
C VAL A 136 0.32 -0.24 -11.03
N VAL A 137 1.32 0.47 -11.52
CA VAL A 137 1.80 1.75 -10.98
C VAL A 137 1.70 2.81 -12.06
N PHE A 138 1.28 4.02 -11.70
CA PHE A 138 1.19 5.15 -12.61
C PHE A 138 1.22 6.47 -11.85
N THR A 139 1.40 7.56 -12.57
CA THR A 139 1.33 8.92 -12.03
C THR A 139 0.08 9.65 -12.55
N ILE A 140 -0.53 10.46 -11.69
CA ILE A 140 -1.56 11.45 -12.05
C ILE A 140 -1.27 12.73 -11.27
N GLN A 141 -1.88 13.84 -11.66
CA GLN A 141 -1.68 15.14 -11.04
C GLN A 141 -2.89 15.56 -10.20
N THR A 142 -2.65 16.30 -9.12
CA THR A 142 -3.72 16.96 -8.39
C THR A 142 -4.33 18.10 -9.23
N ARG A 143 -5.64 18.31 -9.12
CA ARG A 143 -6.35 19.29 -9.96
C ARG A 143 -5.92 20.74 -9.77
N ARG A 144 -5.46 21.10 -8.55
CA ARG A 144 -5.20 22.49 -8.17
C ARG A 144 -3.74 22.87 -8.27
N THR A 145 -2.87 22.02 -7.72
CA THR A 145 -1.43 22.29 -7.62
C THR A 145 -0.62 21.61 -8.73
N ALA A 146 -1.25 20.77 -9.55
CA ALA A 146 -0.59 19.92 -10.54
C ALA A 146 0.56 19.09 -9.91
N GLU A 147 0.42 18.74 -8.63
CA GLU A 147 1.41 17.95 -7.92
C GLU A 147 1.29 16.49 -8.37
N PRO A 148 2.38 15.86 -8.86
CA PRO A 148 2.34 14.49 -9.30
C PRO A 148 2.19 13.55 -8.09
N ILE A 149 1.26 12.62 -8.20
CA ILE A 149 1.02 11.55 -7.23
C ILE A 149 1.18 10.21 -7.90
N THR A 150 1.89 9.30 -7.24
CA THR A 150 2.05 7.91 -7.69
C THR A 150 0.93 7.07 -7.09
N VAL A 151 0.20 6.36 -7.94
CA VAL A 151 -0.87 5.46 -7.53
C VAL A 151 -0.47 4.03 -7.86
N THR A 152 -0.63 3.13 -6.89
CA THR A 152 -0.42 1.68 -7.06
C THR A 152 -1.75 0.97 -6.91
N ILE A 153 -2.10 0.12 -7.88
CA ILE A 153 -3.31 -0.72 -7.86
C ILE A 153 -2.89 -2.19 -7.82
N VAL A 154 -3.41 -2.90 -6.81
CA VAL A 154 -3.26 -4.35 -6.67
C VAL A 154 -4.65 -5.00 -6.73
N PRO A 155 -4.95 -5.83 -7.73
CA PRO A 155 -6.18 -6.61 -7.77
C PRO A 155 -6.10 -7.74 -6.74
N ALA A 156 -7.23 -8.12 -6.13
CA ALA A 156 -7.24 -9.11 -5.05
C ALA A 156 -8.55 -9.90 -4.97
N TYR A 157 -8.48 -11.15 -4.51
CA TYR A 157 -9.63 -11.94 -4.12
C TYR A 157 -10.27 -11.37 -2.85
N ARG A 158 -11.60 -11.28 -2.83
CA ARG A 158 -12.34 -10.86 -1.64
C ARG A 158 -12.57 -12.04 -0.69
N ALA A 159 -11.49 -12.49 -0.05
CA ALA A 159 -11.53 -13.60 0.90
C ALA A 159 -12.35 -13.28 2.18
N LEU A 160 -12.43 -11.99 2.53
CA LEU A 160 -13.15 -11.54 3.71
C LEU A 160 -14.58 -11.12 3.33
N GLY A 161 -15.56 -11.85 3.86
CA GLY A 161 -16.97 -11.49 3.74
C GLY A 161 -17.30 -10.13 4.39
N PRO A 162 -18.50 -9.57 4.16
CA PRO A 162 -18.94 -8.36 4.84
C PRO A 162 -18.97 -8.61 6.36
N SER A 163 -17.94 -8.13 7.06
CA SER A 163 -17.75 -8.39 8.49
C SER A 163 -17.63 -7.08 9.25
N VAL A 164 -18.04 -7.11 10.52
CA VAL A 164 -17.87 -5.96 11.43
C VAL A 164 -16.38 -5.71 11.64
N SER A 165 -15.98 -4.43 11.67
CA SER A 165 -14.59 -4.03 11.89
C SER A 165 -13.97 -4.74 13.10
N ASN A 166 -12.80 -5.36 12.90
CA ASN A 166 -12.02 -6.10 13.91
C ASN A 166 -12.60 -7.44 14.38
N SER A 167 -13.54 -8.04 13.63
CA SER A 167 -13.90 -9.45 13.84
C SER A 167 -12.81 -10.38 13.30
N GLN A 168 -12.62 -11.52 13.97
CA GLN A 168 -11.72 -12.57 13.52
C GLN A 168 -12.30 -13.22 12.27
N PRO A 169 -11.51 -13.37 11.18
CA PRO A 169 -11.96 -14.12 10.00
C PRO A 169 -12.25 -15.58 10.35
N HIS A 170 -13.16 -16.19 9.60
CA HIS A 170 -13.43 -17.62 9.71
C HIS A 170 -12.13 -18.41 9.43
N PRO A 171 -11.73 -19.39 10.27
CA PRO A 171 -10.46 -20.11 10.13
C PRO A 171 -10.21 -20.72 8.74
N GLU A 172 -11.27 -21.14 8.07
CA GLU A 172 -11.31 -21.76 6.74
C GLU A 172 -10.76 -20.83 5.65
N VAL A 173 -10.84 -19.52 5.87
CA VAL A 173 -10.17 -18.53 4.99
C VAL A 173 -8.64 -18.69 5.06
N TYR A 174 -8.10 -18.98 6.24
CA TYR A 174 -6.67 -19.23 6.41
C TYR A 174 -6.27 -20.64 5.97
N VAL A 175 -7.12 -21.64 6.17
CA VAL A 175 -6.89 -23.00 5.63
C VAL A 175 -6.79 -22.95 4.11
N SER A 176 -7.78 -22.34 3.43
CA SER A 176 -7.77 -22.19 1.98
C SER A 176 -6.59 -21.35 1.46
N LEU A 177 -6.12 -20.36 2.23
CA LEU A 177 -4.89 -19.61 1.93
C LEU A 177 -3.66 -20.52 1.95
N ILE A 178 -3.53 -21.38 2.96
CA ILE A 178 -2.39 -22.31 3.11
C ILE A 178 -2.40 -23.35 1.99
N GLU A 179 -3.58 -23.90 1.67
CA GLU A 179 -3.78 -24.88 0.59
C GLU A 179 -3.63 -24.28 -0.82
N ALA A 180 -3.65 -22.95 -0.96
CA ALA A 180 -3.40 -22.30 -2.24
C ALA A 180 -1.92 -22.37 -2.68
N HIS A 181 -1.01 -22.74 -1.78
CA HIS A 181 0.43 -22.92 -2.05
C HIS A 181 1.08 -21.74 -2.80
N GLY A 182 0.58 -20.52 -2.58
CA GLY A 182 1.17 -19.32 -3.17
C GLY A 182 2.46 -18.89 -2.48
N TYR A 183 3.26 -18.07 -3.17
CA TYR A 183 4.44 -17.47 -2.57
C TYR A 183 4.05 -16.61 -1.34
N PRO A 184 4.80 -16.68 -0.21
CA PRO A 184 4.48 -15.92 0.99
C PRO A 184 4.28 -14.43 0.70
N GLY A 185 3.12 -13.90 1.07
CA GLY A 185 2.78 -12.49 0.89
C GLY A 185 2.02 -12.15 -0.40
N ASN A 186 1.99 -13.02 -1.42
CA ASN A 186 1.27 -12.75 -2.67
C ASN A 186 -0.21 -12.41 -2.44
N PHE A 187 -0.88 -13.14 -1.55
CA PHE A 187 -2.30 -12.93 -1.24
C PHE A 187 -2.54 -11.97 -0.08
N SER A 188 -1.51 -11.26 0.40
CA SER A 188 -1.67 -10.26 1.45
C SER A 188 -2.72 -9.17 1.13
N PRO A 189 -2.93 -8.73 -0.13
CA PRO A 189 -3.99 -7.78 -0.47
C PRO A 189 -5.40 -8.28 -0.13
N SER A 190 -5.65 -9.59 -0.14
CA SER A 190 -6.93 -10.19 0.27
C SER A 190 -7.28 -9.88 1.74
N PHE A 191 -6.27 -9.60 2.56
CA PHE A 191 -6.40 -9.27 3.99
C PHE A 191 -6.14 -7.78 4.28
N SER A 192 -6.09 -6.95 3.25
CA SER A 192 -5.73 -5.53 3.37
C SER A 192 -6.64 -4.73 4.31
N GLU A 193 -7.90 -5.14 4.49
CA GLU A 193 -8.80 -4.54 5.47
C GLU A 193 -8.31 -4.74 6.91
N LEU A 194 -7.86 -5.96 7.23
CA LEU A 194 -7.33 -6.29 8.55
C LEU A 194 -6.03 -5.54 8.79
N GLN A 195 -5.10 -5.57 7.83
CA GLN A 195 -3.83 -4.86 7.90
C GLN A 195 -4.04 -3.36 8.12
N ARG A 196 -4.96 -2.75 7.35
CA ARG A 196 -5.31 -1.34 7.50
C ARG A 196 -5.89 -1.07 8.88
N ASN A 197 -6.87 -1.86 9.31
CA ASN A 197 -7.60 -1.62 10.55
C ASN A 197 -6.72 -1.82 11.79
N PHE A 198 -5.76 -2.74 11.73
CA PHE A 198 -4.76 -2.97 12.78
C PHE A 198 -4.00 -1.70 13.18
N VAL A 199 -3.65 -0.85 12.19
CA VAL A 199 -2.96 0.43 12.43
C VAL A 199 -3.95 1.60 12.52
N LYS A 200 -5.02 1.59 11.73
CA LYS A 200 -5.97 2.71 11.62
C LYS A 200 -6.69 3.01 12.94
N HIS A 201 -6.99 2.01 13.76
CA HIS A 201 -7.72 2.20 15.01
C HIS A 201 -6.83 2.45 16.22
N GLN A 202 -5.53 2.67 16.01
CA GLN A 202 -4.58 2.96 17.09
C GLN A 202 -4.66 4.42 17.58
N PRO A 203 -4.27 4.69 18.85
CA PRO A 203 -4.23 6.03 19.41
C PRO A 203 -3.39 7.00 18.58
N THR A 204 -3.77 8.28 18.56
CA THR A 204 -3.06 9.33 17.80
C THR A 204 -1.57 9.40 18.15
N LYS A 205 -1.22 9.24 19.44
CA LYS A 205 0.17 9.25 19.89
C LYS A 205 0.99 8.10 19.30
N LEU A 206 0.41 6.90 19.22
CA LEU A 206 1.05 5.76 18.57
C LEU A 206 1.23 6.02 17.06
N LYS A 207 0.25 6.63 16.38
CA LYS A 207 0.41 7.04 14.97
C LYS A 207 1.51 8.10 14.79
N SER A 208 1.70 8.99 15.75
CA SER A 208 2.82 9.94 15.75
C SER A 208 4.16 9.21 15.88
N LEU A 209 4.27 8.21 16.76
CA LEU A 209 5.46 7.36 16.87
C LEU A 209 5.71 6.58 15.58
N LEU A 210 4.68 5.99 14.96
CA LEU A 210 4.81 5.27 13.69
C LEU A 210 5.33 6.19 12.57
N ARG A 211 4.90 7.46 12.52
CA ARG A 211 5.47 8.45 11.59
C ARG A 211 6.94 8.71 11.86
N LEU A 212 7.31 8.86 13.13
CA LEU A 212 8.70 9.09 13.53
C LEU A 212 9.60 7.92 13.12
N VAL A 213 9.20 6.69 13.42
CA VAL A 213 9.94 5.48 13.02
C VAL A 213 10.02 5.33 11.51
N LYS A 214 8.91 5.60 10.80
CA LYS A 214 8.90 5.58 9.33
C LYS A 214 9.87 6.61 8.75
N HIS A 215 9.88 7.83 9.29
CA HIS A 215 10.79 8.88 8.85
C HIS A 215 12.26 8.51 9.11
N TRP A 216 12.58 8.02 10.32
CA TRP A 216 13.91 7.50 10.65
C TRP A 216 14.38 6.42 9.67
N TYR A 217 13.51 5.44 9.38
CA TYR A 217 13.83 4.35 8.46
C TYR A 217 14.17 4.88 7.05
N LEU A 218 13.39 5.83 6.55
CA LEU A 218 13.62 6.45 5.25
C LEU A 218 14.93 7.25 5.22
N GLU A 219 15.24 8.01 6.27
CA GLU A 219 16.52 8.73 6.36
C GLU A 219 17.73 7.77 6.41
N ALA A 220 17.61 6.66 7.14
CA ALA A 220 18.69 5.69 7.31
C ALA A 220 18.96 4.85 6.05
N HIS A 221 17.92 4.50 5.28
CA HIS A 221 18.05 3.59 4.14
C HIS A 221 18.09 4.31 2.80
N HIS A 222 17.56 5.55 2.72
CA HIS A 222 17.59 6.39 1.53
C HIS A 222 18.26 7.75 1.84
N PRO A 223 19.55 7.78 2.28
CA PRO A 223 20.25 9.02 2.60
C PRO A 223 20.51 9.82 1.32
N GLY A 224 19.54 10.66 0.93
CA GLY A 224 19.57 11.45 -0.31
C GLY A 224 18.19 11.84 -0.85
N SER A 225 17.11 11.19 -0.41
CA SER A 225 15.74 11.52 -0.84
C SER A 225 15.14 12.65 0.02
N SER A 226 15.69 13.86 -0.09
CA SER A 226 14.88 15.07 0.06
C SER A 226 13.84 15.13 -1.07
N PRO A 227 12.66 15.77 -0.87
CA PRO A 227 11.47 15.51 -1.67
C PRO A 227 11.55 16.19 -3.05
N HIS A 228 12.18 15.52 -4.01
CA HIS A 228 11.89 15.65 -5.44
C HIS A 228 12.17 14.30 -6.13
N PRO A 229 11.42 13.97 -7.18
CA PRO A 229 11.22 12.59 -7.57
C PRO A 229 12.38 12.11 -8.43
N GLN A 230 12.95 10.96 -8.08
CA GLN A 230 13.41 9.97 -9.05
C GLN A 230 13.80 8.67 -8.35
N CYS A 231 13.48 7.58 -9.06
CA CYS A 231 13.82 6.19 -8.83
C CYS A 231 12.97 5.42 -7.80
N GLY A 232 11.96 4.74 -8.36
CA GLY A 232 11.37 3.54 -7.79
C GLY A 232 12.42 2.44 -7.61
N GLY A 233 12.36 1.80 -6.46
CA GLY A 233 13.21 0.68 -6.10
C GLY A 233 12.83 0.20 -4.71
N ARG A 234 11.80 -0.64 -4.62
CA ARG A 234 11.46 -1.32 -3.36
C ARG A 234 12.38 -2.52 -3.22
N VAL A 235 13.37 -2.42 -2.32
CA VAL A 235 14.27 -3.54 -1.98
C VAL A 235 13.52 -4.56 -1.10
N GLN A 236 13.73 -5.84 -1.40
CA GLN A 236 13.21 -7.01 -0.68
C GLN A 236 13.71 -7.06 0.77
N MET A 237 12.80 -7.31 1.71
CA MET A 237 13.10 -7.66 3.10
C MET A 237 13.20 -9.18 3.24
N GLY A 238 14.42 -9.71 3.23
CA GLY A 238 14.73 -11.01 3.81
C GLY A 238 15.02 -10.83 5.30
N HIS A 239 14.25 -11.50 6.17
CA HIS A 239 14.54 -11.52 7.60
C HIS A 239 15.90 -12.19 7.87
N SER A 240 16.81 -11.44 8.48
CA SER A 240 17.98 -12.03 9.13
C SER A 240 17.51 -12.73 10.40
N ARG A 241 17.67 -14.06 10.38
CA ARG A 241 17.49 -15.01 11.47
C ARG A 241 18.26 -14.51 12.70
N SER A 242 17.56 -14.25 13.80
CA SER A 242 18.20 -14.14 15.11
C SER A 242 18.60 -15.55 15.54
N GLU A 243 19.85 -15.93 15.29
CA GLU A 243 20.45 -17.11 15.91
C GLU A 243 20.84 -16.73 17.35
N GLY A 244 20.05 -17.19 18.31
CA GLY A 244 20.46 -17.24 19.70
C GLY A 244 21.67 -18.15 19.84
N GLN A 245 22.73 -17.65 20.48
CA GLN A 245 23.90 -18.47 20.81
C GLN A 245 23.50 -19.57 21.81
N PRO A 246 23.90 -20.83 21.61
CA PRO A 246 23.71 -21.87 22.60
C PRO A 246 24.69 -21.67 23.77
N VAL A 247 24.15 -21.68 24.99
CA VAL A 247 24.93 -21.80 26.24
C VAL A 247 25.43 -23.25 26.34
N PRO A 248 26.72 -23.50 26.56
CA PRO A 248 27.20 -24.86 26.76
C PRO A 248 26.87 -25.34 28.19
N GLU A 249 26.05 -26.39 28.27
CA GLU A 249 25.90 -27.21 29.47
C GLU A 249 27.16 -28.05 29.67
N THR A 250 28.15 -27.51 30.38
CA THR A 250 29.12 -28.33 31.11
C THR A 250 29.70 -27.50 32.24
N GLU A 251 29.83 -28.13 33.40
CA GLU A 251 30.33 -27.58 34.67
C GLU A 251 29.27 -26.95 35.59
N LEU A 252 28.59 -27.82 36.35
CA LEU A 252 28.32 -27.62 37.77
C LEU A 252 28.03 -28.99 38.41
N LEU A 253 29.09 -29.78 38.54
CA LEU A 253 29.20 -30.80 39.59
C LEU A 253 30.27 -30.28 40.56
N LEU A 254 29.82 -29.67 41.66
CA LEU A 254 30.37 -29.62 43.02
C LEU A 254 29.68 -28.51 43.82
#